data_AF-A0A538JPJ8-F1
#
_entry.id   AF-A0A538JPJ8-F1
#
_cell.length_a   1.000
_cell.length_b   1.000
_cell.length_c   1.000
_cell.angle_alpha   90.00
_cell.angle_beta   90.00
_cell.angle_gamma   90.00
#
_symmetry.space_group_name_H-M   'P 1'
#
loop_
_entity.id
_entity.type
_entity.pdbx_description
1 polymer ?
#
loop_
_entity_poly.entity_id
_entity_poly.type
_entity_poly.pdbx_seq_one_letter_code
_entity_poly.pdbx_strand_id
1 'polypeptide(L)'
;MVRRREDLSKPRGGIRFGIHYDPEAFGRFSEAIARLLGTARFLVAQTVLVILWISINVAAARLQWDPYPFILLNLAFSTQAAYAAPLILLAQNRQADRDREEIERDREVNARALADTEFLARELVSIRLALADVVTNHDLERALDRIAARLADVQRETAER
;
A
#
# COMPACT_ATOMS: atom_id res chain seq x y z
N MET A 1 -27.94 40.54 -43.53
CA MET A 1 -26.87 40.81 -42.53
C MET A 1 -27.16 39.97 -41.28
N VAL A 2 -26.43 38.88 -41.05
CA VAL A 2 -26.62 38.03 -39.85
C VAL A 2 -25.30 38.02 -39.07
N ARG A 3 -25.32 38.62 -37.87
CA ARG A 3 -24.18 38.65 -36.94
C ARG A 3 -23.91 37.24 -36.41
N ARG A 4 -22.71 36.74 -36.67
CA ARG A 4 -22.18 35.47 -36.15
C ARG A 4 -22.07 35.59 -34.62
N ARG A 5 -22.81 34.74 -33.89
CA ARG A 5 -22.77 34.67 -32.42
C ARG A 5 -21.42 34.09 -32.01
N GLU A 6 -20.68 34.84 -31.20
CA GLU A 6 -19.42 34.39 -30.60
C GLU A 6 -19.74 33.33 -29.53
N ASP A 7 -19.15 32.15 -29.71
CA ASP A 7 -19.38 30.97 -28.88
C ASP A 7 -18.64 31.13 -27.54
N LEU A 8 -19.40 31.51 -26.51
CA LEU A 8 -18.94 31.80 -25.14
C LEU A 8 -18.59 30.53 -24.31
N SER A 9 -18.66 29.35 -24.91
CA SER A 9 -18.51 28.06 -24.22
C SER A 9 -17.06 27.63 -23.97
N LYS A 10 -16.07 28.33 -24.52
CA LYS A 10 -14.65 28.02 -24.31
C LYS A 10 -14.06 29.00 -23.28
N PRO A 11 -13.66 28.55 -22.08
CA PRO A 11 -12.94 29.42 -21.16
C PRO A 11 -11.69 29.93 -21.88
N ARG A 12 -11.56 31.26 -21.97
CA ARG A 12 -10.36 31.93 -22.50
C ARG A 12 -9.16 31.36 -21.74
N GLY A 13 -8.26 30.70 -22.46
CA GLY A 13 -7.08 30.08 -21.89
C GLY A 13 -6.28 31.09 -21.09
N GLY A 14 -6.36 30.96 -19.76
CA GLY A 14 -5.52 31.71 -18.84
C GLY A 14 -4.06 31.41 -19.12
N ILE A 15 -3.21 32.41 -18.91
CA ILE A 15 -1.75 32.30 -19.03
C ILE A 15 -1.32 31.13 -18.15
N ARG A 16 -1.02 29.97 -18.76
CA ARG A 16 -0.45 28.82 -18.05
C ARG A 16 0.99 29.17 -17.75
N PHE A 17 1.24 29.78 -16.59
CA PHE A 17 2.56 29.77 -15.97
C PHE A 17 2.89 28.32 -15.65
N GLY A 18 3.47 27.62 -16.61
CA GLY A 18 3.91 26.24 -16.47
C GLY A 18 5.20 26.22 -15.67
N ILE A 19 5.11 26.33 -14.35
CA ILE A 19 6.15 25.80 -13.50
C ILE A 19 6.07 24.28 -13.70
N HIS A 20 6.95 23.73 -14.55
CA HIS A 20 7.11 22.29 -14.69
C HIS A 20 7.70 21.79 -13.38
N TYR A 21 6.82 21.46 -12.44
CA TYR A 21 7.18 20.75 -11.23
C TYR A 21 7.46 19.31 -11.63
N ASP A 22 8.73 18.93 -11.68
CA ASP A 22 9.15 17.55 -11.91
C ASP A 22 8.95 16.76 -10.60
N PRO A 23 7.89 15.93 -10.51
CA PRO A 23 7.55 15.20 -9.29
C PRO A 23 8.61 14.14 -8.96
N GLU A 24 9.36 13.66 -9.96
CA GLU A 24 10.38 12.62 -9.82
C GLU A 24 11.65 13.19 -9.19
N ALA A 25 12.09 14.36 -9.67
CA ALA A 25 13.23 15.08 -9.09
C ALA A 25 12.96 15.47 -7.62
N PHE A 26 11.76 15.97 -7.34
CA PHE A 26 11.36 16.31 -5.97
C PHE A 26 11.22 15.06 -5.09
N GLY A 27 10.65 13.97 -5.63
CA GLY A 27 10.52 12.70 -4.91
C GLY A 27 11.87 12.15 -4.45
N ARG A 28 12.88 12.16 -5.32
CA ARG A 28 14.25 11.75 -4.98
C ARG A 28 14.88 12.64 -3.91
N PHE A 29 14.67 13.96 -4.00
CA PHE A 29 15.17 14.93 -3.03
C PHE A 29 14.55 14.72 -1.65
N SER A 30 13.22 14.60 -1.57
CA SER A 30 12.52 14.32 -0.31
C SER A 30 12.97 13.00 0.33
N GLU A 31 13.24 11.97 -0.48
CA GLU A 31 13.71 10.69 0.05
C GLU A 31 15.14 10.76 0.61
N ALA A 32 16.02 11.53 -0.05
CA ALA A 32 17.34 11.81 0.47
C ALA A 32 17.26 12.56 1.81
N ILE A 33 16.40 13.57 1.91
CA ILE A 33 16.19 14.32 3.17
C ILE A 33 15.57 13.43 4.25
N ALA A 34 14.60 12.59 3.92
CA ALA A 34 14.00 11.66 4.88
C ALA A 34 15.04 10.69 5.45
N ARG A 35 15.93 10.14 4.61
CA ARG A 35 17.04 9.30 5.09
C ARG A 35 18.05 10.08 5.93
N LEU A 36 18.33 11.33 5.57
CA LEU A 36 19.27 12.18 6.29
C LEU A 36 18.75 12.56 7.69
N LEU A 37 17.51 13.03 7.77
CA LEU A 37 16.86 13.45 9.01
C LEU A 37 16.46 12.28 9.92
N GLY A 38 16.14 11.11 9.34
CA GLY A 38 15.79 9.90 10.09
C GLY A 38 16.97 9.18 10.75
N THR A 39 18.20 9.63 10.51
CA THR A 39 19.41 8.97 11.04
C THR A 39 19.87 9.65 12.33
N ALA A 40 20.07 8.88 13.41
CA ALA A 40 20.56 9.40 14.70
C ALA A 40 21.90 10.17 14.60
N ARG A 41 22.72 9.85 13.59
CA ARG A 41 23.98 10.54 13.29
C ARG A 41 23.79 12.02 12.95
N PHE A 42 22.68 12.40 12.31
CA PHE A 42 22.40 13.80 11.96
C PHE A 42 22.18 14.64 13.23
N LEU A 43 21.37 14.13 14.17
CA LEU A 43 21.13 14.79 15.45
C LEU A 43 22.44 14.99 16.23
N VAL A 44 23.29 13.97 16.30
CA VAL A 44 24.60 14.08 16.96
C VAL A 44 25.48 15.14 16.29
N ALA A 45 25.57 15.14 14.96
CA ALA A 45 26.35 16.15 14.23
C ALA A 45 25.81 17.58 14.46
N GLN A 46 24.48 17.76 14.47
CA GLN A 46 23.83 19.04 14.74
C GLN A 46 24.12 19.52 16.17
N THR A 47 24.03 18.63 17.18
CA THR A 47 24.36 18.96 18.57
C THR A 47 25.82 19.37 18.72
N VAL A 48 26.75 18.65 18.09
CA VAL A 48 28.19 18.99 18.09
C VAL A 48 28.42 20.37 17.47
N LEU A 49 27.75 20.68 16.36
CA LEU A 49 27.86 21.98 15.70
C LEU A 49 27.37 23.13 16.60
N VAL A 50 26.25 22.94 17.31
CA VAL A 50 25.73 23.92 18.27
C VAL A 50 26.70 24.14 19.43
N ILE A 51 27.23 23.06 20.01
CA ILE A 51 28.21 23.14 21.10
C ILE A 51 29.47 23.88 20.62
N LEU A 52 29.97 23.53 19.44
CA LEU A 52 31.14 24.18 18.85
C LEU A 52 30.91 25.68 18.61
N TRP A 53 29.73 26.06 18.11
CA TRP A 53 29.36 27.46 17.91
C TRP A 53 29.40 28.24 19.23
N ILE A 54 28.77 27.69 20.28
CA ILE A 54 28.77 28.28 21.61
C ILE A 54 30.21 28.37 22.15
N SER A 55 31.01 27.30 22.04
CA SER A 55 32.40 27.27 22.51
C SER A 55 33.28 28.31 21.81
N ILE A 56 33.16 28.45 20.47
CA ILE A 56 33.89 29.47 19.71
C ILE A 56 33.47 30.87 20.17
N ASN A 57 32.18 31.12 20.37
CA ASN A 57 31.70 32.44 20.77
C ASN A 57 32.17 32.83 22.17
N VAL A 58 32.14 31.89 23.11
CA VAL A 58 32.65 32.07 24.48
C VAL A 58 34.17 32.26 24.49
N ALA A 59 34.92 31.49 23.70
CA ALA A 59 36.38 31.63 23.59
C ALA A 59 36.80 32.94 22.90
N ALA A 60 36.02 33.38 21.90
CA ALA A 60 36.18 34.64 21.20
C ALA A 60 35.39 35.80 21.84
N ALA A 61 35.26 35.81 23.17
CA ALA A 61 34.51 36.83 23.91
C ALA A 61 34.97 38.28 23.65
N ARG A 62 36.19 38.49 23.14
CA ARG A 62 36.69 39.81 22.72
C ARG A 62 36.16 40.28 21.38
N LEU A 63 35.74 39.36 20.50
CA LEU A 63 35.21 39.67 19.16
C LEU A 63 33.68 39.84 19.16
N GLN A 64 32.99 39.34 20.21
CA GLN A 64 31.55 39.53 20.46
C GLN A 64 30.66 39.30 19.22
N TRP A 65 30.97 38.27 18.43
CA TRP A 65 30.22 37.98 17.19
C TRP A 65 28.77 37.53 17.42
N ASP A 66 28.45 36.90 18.56
CA ASP A 66 27.07 36.56 18.96
C ASP A 66 26.94 36.61 20.49
N PRO A 67 26.86 37.81 21.10
CA PRO A 67 26.80 37.97 22.54
C PRO A 67 25.59 37.26 23.15
N TYR A 68 25.71 36.81 24.40
CA TYR A 68 24.57 36.26 25.15
C TYR A 68 23.39 37.25 25.07
N PRO A 69 22.21 36.86 24.52
CA PRO A 69 21.61 35.52 24.47
C PRO A 69 21.68 34.76 23.12
N PHE A 70 22.74 34.92 22.31
CA PHE A 70 22.95 34.24 21.01
C PHE A 70 21.84 34.49 19.98
N ILE A 71 21.64 35.76 19.60
CA ILE A 71 20.56 36.17 18.70
C ILE A 71 20.70 35.55 17.30
N LEU A 72 21.91 35.37 16.80
CA LEU A 72 22.13 34.80 15.46
C LEU A 72 21.81 33.30 15.45
N LEU A 73 22.22 32.57 16.48
CA LEU A 73 21.86 31.17 16.65
C LEU A 73 20.34 31.00 16.74
N ASN A 74 19.68 31.85 17.53
CA ASN A 74 18.22 31.82 17.68
C ASN A 74 17.50 32.11 16.36
N LEU A 75 17.96 33.12 15.62
CA LEU A 75 17.42 33.46 14.31
C LEU A 75 17.57 32.29 13.33
N ALA A 76 18.74 31.65 13.30
CA ALA A 76 18.99 30.49 12.46
C ALA A 76 18.05 29.33 12.78
N PHE A 77 17.85 29.00 14.06
CA PHE A 77 16.89 27.97 14.48
C PHE A 77 15.45 28.32 14.12
N SER A 78 15.06 29.59 14.27
CA SER A 78 13.73 30.07 13.93
C SER A 78 13.45 29.92 12.44
N THR A 79 14.41 30.30 11.58
CA THR A 79 14.30 30.09 10.12
C THR A 79 14.33 28.61 9.76
N GLN A 80 15.18 27.81 10.42
CA GLN A 80 15.25 26.37 10.21
C GLN A 80 13.89 25.70 10.49
N ALA A 81 13.25 26.05 11.61
CA ALA A 81 11.92 25.53 11.95
C ALA A 81 10.86 25.99 10.94
N ALA A 82 10.90 27.26 10.53
CA ALA A 82 9.96 27.82 9.55
C ALA A 82 10.02 27.11 8.18
N TYR A 83 11.22 26.72 7.72
CA TYR A 83 11.37 25.97 6.46
C TYR A 83 11.14 24.45 6.63
N ALA A 84 11.36 23.91 7.82
CA ALA A 84 11.10 22.50 8.10
C ALA A 84 9.60 22.16 7.96
N ALA A 85 8.71 22.99 8.48
CA ALA A 85 7.26 22.75 8.44
C ALA A 85 6.70 22.46 7.03
N PRO A 86 6.90 23.31 6.01
CA PRO A 86 6.41 23.03 4.66
C PRO A 86 7.10 21.81 4.03
N LEU A 87 8.39 21.61 4.29
CA LEU A 87 9.12 20.45 3.76
C LEU A 87 8.60 19.13 4.33
N ILE A 88 8.29 19.11 5.63
CA ILE A 88 7.66 17.98 6.31
C ILE A 88 6.26 17.74 5.72
N LEU A 89 5.47 18.78 5.49
CA LEU A 89 4.13 18.66 4.89
C LEU A 89 4.19 18.03 3.49
N LEU A 90 5.16 18.43 2.66
CA LEU A 90 5.34 17.81 1.33
C LEU A 90 5.79 16.36 1.45
N ALA A 91 6.69 16.04 2.38
CA ALA A 91 7.09 14.66 2.65
C ALA A 91 5.91 13.80 3.12
N GLN A 92 5.05 14.36 3.97
CA GLN A 92 3.83 13.72 4.48
C GLN A 92 2.80 13.49 3.37
N ASN A 93 2.54 14.47 2.50
CA ASN A 93 1.63 14.28 1.37
C ASN A 93 2.10 13.13 0.46
N ARG A 94 3.40 13.05 0.19
CA ARG A 94 3.98 11.96 -0.60
C ARG A 94 3.99 10.61 0.13
N GLN A 95 4.02 10.60 1.45
CA GLN A 95 3.79 9.36 2.22
C GLN A 95 2.33 8.95 2.10
N ALA A 96 1.39 9.85 2.34
CA ALA A 96 -0.04 9.57 2.25
C ALA A 96 -0.48 9.10 0.85
N ASP A 97 0.10 9.64 -0.22
CA ASP A 97 -0.18 9.17 -1.58
C ASP A 97 0.29 7.72 -1.81
N ARG A 98 1.49 7.37 -1.32
CA ARG A 98 2.00 5.98 -1.38
C ARG A 98 1.16 5.04 -0.53
N ASP A 99 0.79 5.45 0.68
CA ASP A 99 -0.04 4.67 1.59
C ASP A 99 -1.42 4.41 0.97
N ARG A 100 -1.99 5.37 0.23
CA ARG A 100 -3.24 5.18 -0.51
C ARG A 100 -3.08 4.14 -1.62
N GLU A 101 -2.03 4.23 -2.44
CA GLU A 101 -1.78 3.23 -3.48
C GLU A 101 -1.58 1.82 -2.91
N GLU A 102 -0.90 1.70 -1.78
CA GLU A 102 -0.70 0.42 -1.08
C GLU A 102 -2.04 -0.13 -0.59
N ILE A 103 -2.89 0.68 0.04
CA ILE A 103 -4.23 0.29 0.47
C ILE A 103 -5.11 -0.13 -0.71
N GLU A 104 -5.03 0.56 -1.85
CA GLU A 104 -5.80 0.19 -3.05
C GLU A 104 -5.35 -1.16 -3.61
N ARG A 105 -4.03 -1.41 -3.70
CA ARG A 105 -3.49 -2.72 -4.10
C ARG A 105 -3.92 -3.82 -3.13
N ASP A 106 -3.83 -3.58 -1.84
CA ASP A 106 -4.25 -4.56 -0.82
C ASP A 106 -5.73 -4.90 -0.92
N ARG A 107 -6.59 -3.92 -1.21
CA ARG A 107 -8.01 -4.17 -1.47
C ARG A 107 -8.22 -5.04 -2.69
N GLU A 108 -7.50 -4.78 -3.79
CA GLU A 108 -7.59 -5.58 -5.00
C GLU A 108 -7.12 -7.02 -4.77
N VAL A 109 -5.98 -7.19 -4.09
CA VAL A 109 -5.45 -8.52 -3.72
C VAL A 109 -6.43 -9.27 -2.83
N ASN A 110 -6.99 -8.62 -1.80
CA ASN A 110 -7.98 -9.24 -0.92
C ASN A 110 -9.27 -9.62 -1.66
N ALA A 111 -9.74 -8.80 -2.59
CA ALA A 111 -10.91 -9.11 -3.41
C ALA A 111 -10.66 -10.35 -4.28
N ARG A 112 -9.47 -10.46 -4.89
CA ARG A 112 -9.07 -11.65 -5.66
C ARG A 112 -8.95 -12.89 -4.78
N ALA A 113 -8.31 -12.77 -3.61
CA ALA A 113 -8.18 -13.87 -2.66
C ALA A 113 -9.54 -14.40 -2.18
N LEU A 114 -10.52 -13.51 -1.95
CA LEU A 114 -11.88 -13.90 -1.63
C LEU A 114 -12.53 -14.67 -2.78
N ALA A 115 -12.41 -14.18 -4.01
CA ALA A 115 -12.95 -14.84 -5.20
C ALA A 115 -12.33 -16.22 -5.44
N ASP A 116 -11.01 -16.36 -5.26
CA ASP A 116 -10.30 -17.64 -5.35
C ASP A 116 -10.78 -18.62 -4.26
N THR A 117 -11.00 -18.12 -3.05
CA THR A 117 -11.54 -18.93 -1.95
C THR A 117 -12.96 -19.42 -2.25
N GLU A 118 -13.82 -18.54 -2.77
CA GLU A 118 -15.18 -18.91 -3.19
C GLU A 118 -15.18 -19.90 -4.37
N PHE A 119 -14.23 -19.76 -5.29
CA PHE A 119 -14.04 -20.71 -6.38
C PHE A 119 -13.63 -22.09 -5.85
N LEU A 120 -12.60 -22.14 -5.00
CA LEU A 120 -12.14 -23.38 -4.36
C LEU A 120 -13.23 -24.03 -3.51
N ALA A 121 -14.03 -23.25 -2.79
CA ALA A 121 -15.14 -23.77 -2.00
C ALA A 121 -16.22 -24.41 -2.89
N ARG A 122 -16.57 -23.78 -4.02
CA ARG A 122 -17.50 -24.35 -4.99
C ARG A 122 -16.96 -25.63 -5.62
N GLU A 123 -15.68 -25.65 -5.95
CA GLU A 123 -15.04 -26.84 -6.52
C GLU A 123 -14.92 -27.98 -5.49
N LEU A 124 -14.68 -27.66 -4.22
CA LEU A 124 -14.71 -28.65 -3.14
C LEU A 124 -16.11 -29.27 -3.00
N VAL A 125 -17.17 -28.46 -3.11
CA VAL A 125 -18.55 -28.94 -3.06
C VAL A 125 -18.88 -29.82 -4.26
N SER A 126 -18.45 -29.44 -5.47
CA SER A 126 -18.67 -30.25 -6.68
C SER A 126 -17.96 -31.61 -6.58
N ILE A 127 -16.70 -31.61 -6.12
CA ILE A 127 -15.92 -32.84 -5.86
C ILE A 127 -16.61 -33.70 -4.80
N ARG A 128 -17.08 -33.09 -3.70
CA ARG A 128 -17.79 -33.82 -2.62
C ARG A 128 -19.06 -34.50 -3.13
N LEU A 129 -19.85 -33.82 -3.96
CA LEU A 129 -21.06 -34.39 -4.55
C LEU A 129 -20.74 -35.53 -5.51
N ALA A 130 -19.76 -35.34 -6.40
CA ALA A 130 -19.30 -36.40 -7.30
C ALA A 130 -18.80 -37.64 -6.55
N LEU A 131 -18.07 -37.46 -5.45
CA LEU A 131 -17.63 -38.58 -4.60
C LEU A 131 -18.77 -39.23 -3.82
N ALA A 132 -19.81 -38.47 -3.44
CA ALA A 132 -20.98 -39.02 -2.77
C ALA A 132 -21.76 -40.00 -3.67
N ASP A 133 -21.81 -39.73 -4.97
CA ASP A 133 -22.45 -40.62 -5.95
C ASP A 133 -21.59 -41.84 -6.34
N VAL A 134 -20.26 -41.79 -6.20
CA VAL A 134 -19.36 -42.80 -6.78
C VAL A 134 -19.21 -44.09 -5.96
N VAL A 135 -19.48 -44.13 -4.65
CA VAL A 135 -19.56 -45.41 -3.89
C VAL A 135 -20.51 -45.29 -2.70
N THR A 136 -21.82 -45.41 -2.91
CA THR A 136 -22.68 -45.90 -1.84
C THR A 136 -22.51 -47.40 -1.73
N ASN A 137 -21.84 -47.86 -0.67
CA ASN A 137 -21.71 -49.29 -0.32
C ASN A 137 -23.05 -50.03 -0.41
N HIS A 138 -24.15 -49.31 -0.17
CA HIS A 138 -25.51 -49.81 -0.30
C HIS A 138 -25.91 -50.29 -1.71
N ASP A 139 -25.41 -49.66 -2.78
CA ASP A 139 -25.69 -50.12 -4.14
C ASP A 139 -24.87 -51.36 -4.50
N LEU A 140 -23.67 -51.47 -3.94
CA LEU A 140 -22.84 -52.67 -4.04
C LEU A 140 -23.48 -53.84 -3.27
N GLU A 141 -23.94 -53.61 -2.04
CA GLU A 141 -24.69 -54.60 -1.25
C GLU A 141 -25.96 -55.06 -1.98
N ARG A 142 -26.77 -54.12 -2.50
CA ARG A 142 -27.98 -54.47 -3.28
C ARG A 142 -27.67 -55.19 -4.59
N ALA A 143 -26.53 -54.91 -5.22
CA ALA A 143 -26.11 -55.63 -6.42
C ALA A 143 -25.69 -57.06 -6.06
N LEU A 144 -24.93 -57.24 -4.98
CA LEU A 144 -24.52 -58.55 -4.47
C LEU A 144 -25.73 -59.39 -4.04
N ASP A 145 -26.68 -58.82 -3.30
CA ASP A 145 -27.90 -59.51 -2.88
C ASP A 145 -28.76 -59.95 -4.06
N ARG A 146 -28.89 -59.11 -5.10
CA ARG A 146 -29.60 -59.47 -6.33
C ARG A 146 -28.92 -60.63 -7.06
N ILE A 147 -27.59 -60.63 -7.12
CA ILE A 147 -26.82 -61.73 -7.72
C ILE A 147 -26.99 -63.01 -6.90
N ALA A 148 -26.89 -62.92 -5.57
CA ALA A 148 -27.08 -64.04 -4.67
C ALA A 148 -28.49 -64.65 -4.78
N ALA A 149 -29.53 -63.81 -4.84
CA ALA A 149 -30.92 -64.24 -5.04
C ALA A 149 -31.11 -64.96 -6.37
N ARG A 150 -30.58 -64.43 -7.48
CA ARG A 150 -30.66 -65.09 -8.79
C ARG A 150 -29.95 -66.43 -8.84
N LEU A 151 -28.79 -66.55 -8.18
CA LEU A 151 -28.07 -67.82 -8.08
C LEU A 151 -28.89 -68.86 -7.29
N ALA A 152 -29.54 -68.44 -6.20
CA ALA A 152 -30.41 -69.31 -5.42
C ALA A 152 -31.62 -69.82 -6.22
N ASP A 153 -32.25 -68.95 -7.04
CA ASP A 153 -33.37 -69.33 -7.90
C ASP A 153 -32.94 -70.32 -9.01
N VAL A 154 -31.79 -70.08 -9.66
CA VAL A 154 -31.26 -71.01 -10.67
C VAL A 154 -30.94 -72.36 -10.05
N GLN A 155 -30.38 -72.40 -8.83
CA GLN A 155 -30.10 -73.67 -8.15
C GLN A 155 -31.37 -74.46 -7.82
N ARG A 156 -32.45 -73.79 -7.40
CA ARG A 156 -33.76 -74.43 -7.18
C ARG A 156 -34.32 -75.00 -8.47
N GLU A 157 -34.24 -74.25 -9.57
CA GLU A 157 -34.74 -74.69 -10.88
C GLU A 157 -33.97 -75.90 -11.44
N THR A 158 -32.67 -76.00 -11.16
CA THR A 158 -31.88 -77.21 -11.46
C THR A 158 -32.11 -78.38 -10.51
N ALA A 159 -32.60 -78.15 -9.29
CA ALA A 159 -32.89 -79.20 -8.32
C ALA A 159 -34.28 -79.83 -8.51
N GLU A 160 -35.20 -79.13 -9.17
CA GLU A 160 -36.55 -79.61 -9.49
C GLU A 160 -36.66 -80.32 -10.85
N ARG A 161 -35.57 -80.39 -11.64
CA ARG A 161 -35.47 -81.16 -12.89
C ARG A 161 -34.75 -82.49 -12.68
#